data_AF-A0A2T5GFT6-F1
#
_entry.id   AF-A0A2T5GFT6-F1
#
_cell.length_a   1.000
_cell.length_b   1.000
_cell.length_c   1.000
_cell.angle_alpha   90.00
_cell.angle_beta   90.00
_cell.angle_gamma   90.00
#
_symmetry.space_group_name_H-M   'P 1'
#
loop_
_entity.id
_entity.type
_entity.pdbx_description
1 polymer ?
#
loop_
_entity_poly.entity_id
_entity_poly.type
_entity_poly.pdbx_seq_one_letter_code
_entity_poly.pdbx_strand_id
1 'polypeptide(L)'
;MGILQIAFIVGLAGQSVSAGAQTTPGVPVPIERQLSGVTPREATDLIAKLEDAQRLLRAGKFQSFELLAGSIASYDKTQVSPREAFLQVPFKSVWNVERVRSDNKLAQPYRLAYAPDGLGKLYWDIEVVLDINNNIDRVSMTYRPPAPF
;
A
#
# COMPACT_ATOMS: atom_id res chain seq x y z
N MET A 1 31.75 -8.83 74.45
CA MET A 1 31.61 -7.66 73.54
C MET A 1 31.32 -8.22 72.17
N GLY A 2 30.15 -8.21 71.56
CA GLY A 2 28.97 -7.35 71.69
C GLY A 2 28.54 -6.97 70.27
N ILE A 3 27.57 -7.70 69.72
CA ILE A 3 26.56 -7.37 68.68
C ILE A 3 26.99 -6.57 67.43
N LEU A 4 26.80 -7.15 66.23
CA LEU A 4 26.29 -6.54 64.96
C LEU A 4 26.45 -7.59 63.83
N GLN A 5 25.61 -7.79 62.81
CA GLN A 5 24.42 -7.10 62.32
C GLN A 5 23.68 -8.06 61.36
N ILE A 6 22.35 -8.06 61.41
CA ILE A 6 21.45 -8.75 60.46
C ILE A 6 21.45 -7.95 59.15
N ALA A 7 21.62 -8.60 58.01
CA ALA A 7 21.29 -8.03 56.71
C ALA A 7 20.29 -8.93 55.97
N PHE A 8 19.08 -8.39 55.84
CA PHE A 8 17.94 -8.92 55.10
C PHE A 8 18.28 -9.14 53.62
N ILE A 9 17.93 -10.31 53.08
CA ILE A 9 17.86 -10.53 51.62
C ILE A 9 16.51 -9.95 51.16
N VAL A 10 16.57 -8.78 50.50
CA VAL A 10 15.42 -8.24 49.76
C VAL A 10 15.34 -8.97 48.43
N GLY A 11 14.22 -9.68 48.24
CA GLY A 11 13.92 -10.39 46.99
C GLY A 11 13.88 -9.44 45.80
N LEU A 12 14.67 -9.74 44.78
CA LEU A 12 14.53 -9.19 43.44
C LEU A 12 13.24 -9.77 42.82
N ALA A 13 12.12 -9.10 43.06
CA ALA A 13 10.94 -9.27 42.23
C ALA A 13 11.30 -8.80 40.81
N GLY A 14 11.43 -9.75 39.90
CA GLY A 14 11.66 -9.52 38.48
C GLY A 14 10.56 -8.64 37.91
N GLN A 15 10.87 -7.37 37.68
CA GLN A 15 10.04 -6.49 36.87
C GLN A 15 10.24 -6.91 35.41
N SER A 16 9.33 -7.73 34.91
CA SER A 16 9.17 -7.98 33.49
C SER A 16 8.75 -6.67 32.83
N VAL A 17 9.73 -5.89 32.37
CA VAL A 17 9.49 -4.78 31.44
C VAL A 17 8.97 -5.38 30.14
N SER A 18 7.64 -5.40 30.02
CA SER A 18 6.97 -5.61 28.74
C SER A 18 7.32 -4.41 27.87
N ALA A 19 8.31 -4.58 27.01
CA ALA A 19 8.60 -3.64 25.93
C ALA A 19 7.40 -3.66 24.98
N GLY A 20 6.42 -2.81 25.25
CA GLY A 20 5.37 -2.51 24.29
C GLY A 20 6.04 -1.94 23.05
N ALA A 21 5.96 -2.66 21.93
CA ALA A 21 6.39 -2.16 20.64
C ALA A 21 5.66 -0.84 20.38
N GLN A 22 6.37 0.29 20.50
CA GLN A 22 5.83 1.59 20.11
C GLN A 22 5.54 1.52 18.62
N THR A 23 4.27 1.40 18.26
CA THR A 23 3.80 1.58 16.89
C THR A 23 4.12 3.01 16.49
N THR A 24 5.25 3.22 15.80
CA THR A 24 5.58 4.52 15.23
C THR A 24 4.38 4.96 14.38
N PRO A 25 3.72 6.08 14.68
CA PRO A 25 2.62 6.55 13.85
C PRO A 25 3.10 6.75 12.41
N GLY A 26 2.33 6.31 11.43
CA GLY A 26 2.63 6.58 10.02
C GLY A 26 2.67 8.09 9.76
N VAL A 27 3.50 8.53 8.83
CA VAL A 27 3.49 9.93 8.39
C VAL A 27 2.17 10.18 7.63
N PRO A 28 1.44 11.27 7.89
CA PRO A 28 0.20 11.56 7.18
C PRO A 28 0.40 11.59 5.67
N VAL A 29 -0.57 11.06 4.94
CA VAL A 29 -0.58 11.15 3.48
C VAL A 29 -0.81 12.61 3.07
N PRO A 30 -0.05 13.17 2.10
CA PRO A 30 -0.26 14.52 1.59
C PRO A 30 -1.70 14.75 1.14
N ILE A 31 -2.21 15.95 1.38
CA ILE A 31 -3.55 16.35 0.94
C ILE A 31 -3.61 16.44 -0.59
N GLU A 32 -2.52 16.94 -1.20
CA GLU A 32 -2.36 16.99 -2.64
C GLU A 32 -1.62 15.78 -3.16
N ARG A 33 -2.15 15.19 -4.23
CA ARG A 33 -1.54 14.06 -4.92
C ARG A 33 -0.26 14.49 -5.62
N GLN A 34 0.79 13.71 -5.44
CA GLN A 34 2.05 13.86 -6.16
C GLN A 34 1.92 13.27 -7.57
N LEU A 35 2.39 14.03 -8.56
CA LEU A 35 2.30 13.69 -9.97
C LEU A 35 3.70 13.70 -10.58
N SER A 36 4.08 12.62 -11.26
CA SER A 36 5.37 12.50 -11.96
C SER A 36 5.17 12.02 -13.39
N GLY A 37 5.57 12.83 -14.37
CA GLY A 37 5.40 12.48 -15.79
C GLY A 37 3.94 12.39 -16.27
N VAL A 38 2.98 12.85 -15.47
CA VAL A 38 1.55 12.94 -15.80
C VAL A 38 1.01 14.33 -15.47
N THR A 39 0.05 14.77 -16.25
CA THR A 39 -0.75 15.97 -15.96
C THR A 39 -1.87 15.65 -14.95
N PRO A 40 -2.41 16.67 -14.25
CA PRO A 40 -3.56 16.47 -13.37
C PRO A 40 -4.76 15.85 -14.07
N ARG A 41 -5.04 16.27 -15.32
CA ARG A 41 -6.14 15.72 -16.12
C ARG A 41 -5.95 14.24 -16.42
N GLU A 42 -4.77 13.84 -16.88
CA GLU A 42 -4.46 12.42 -17.15
C GLU A 42 -4.61 11.57 -15.89
N ALA A 43 -4.14 12.06 -14.74
CA ALA A 43 -4.30 11.35 -13.47
C ALA A 43 -5.78 11.22 -13.06
N THR A 44 -6.58 12.28 -13.22
CA THR A 44 -8.03 12.25 -12.97
C THR A 44 -8.73 11.24 -13.88
N ASP A 45 -8.42 11.25 -15.17
CA ASP A 45 -9.04 10.35 -16.15
C ASP A 45 -8.68 8.88 -15.87
N LEU A 46 -7.42 8.61 -15.50
CA LEU A 46 -6.96 7.29 -15.08
C LEU A 46 -7.71 6.79 -13.83
N ILE A 47 -7.79 7.63 -12.79
CA ILE A 47 -8.51 7.30 -11.55
C ILE A 47 -9.99 7.03 -11.85
N ALA A 48 -10.63 7.87 -12.67
CA ALA A 48 -12.02 7.69 -13.05
C ALA A 48 -12.24 6.35 -13.77
N LYS A 49 -11.36 5.94 -14.68
CA LYS A 49 -11.41 4.62 -15.34
C LYS A 49 -11.34 3.47 -14.33
N LEU A 50 -10.44 3.56 -13.34
CA LEU A 50 -10.30 2.54 -12.30
C LEU A 50 -11.53 2.45 -11.40
N GLU A 51 -12.08 3.60 -10.98
CA GLU A 51 -13.33 3.63 -10.20
C GLU A 51 -14.54 3.11 -10.98
N ASP A 52 -14.60 3.39 -12.28
CA ASP A 52 -15.62 2.87 -13.19
C ASP A 52 -15.56 1.34 -13.27
N ALA A 53 -14.35 0.81 -13.50
CA ALA A 53 -14.09 -0.63 -13.51
C ALA A 53 -14.46 -1.28 -12.16
N GLN A 54 -14.11 -0.65 -11.03
CA GLN A 54 -14.54 -1.15 -9.72
C GLN A 54 -16.07 -1.16 -9.59
N ARG A 55 -16.76 -0.10 -10.03
CA ARG A 55 -18.23 -0.02 -9.99
C ARG A 55 -18.86 -1.14 -10.82
N LEU A 56 -18.36 -1.38 -12.03
CA LEU A 56 -18.82 -2.44 -12.92
C LEU A 56 -18.58 -3.83 -12.31
N LEU A 57 -17.39 -4.10 -11.76
CA LEU A 57 -17.09 -5.35 -11.07
C LEU A 57 -18.00 -5.57 -9.85
N ARG A 58 -18.28 -4.53 -9.05
CA ARG A 58 -19.22 -4.61 -7.92
C ARG A 58 -20.65 -4.92 -8.38
N ALA A 59 -21.06 -4.39 -9.53
CA ALA A 59 -22.34 -4.69 -10.16
C ALA A 59 -22.38 -6.07 -10.87
N GLY A 60 -21.34 -6.91 -10.72
CA GLY A 60 -21.26 -8.22 -11.37
C GLY A 60 -21.10 -8.17 -12.88
N LYS A 61 -20.70 -7.02 -13.44
CA LYS A 61 -20.45 -6.88 -14.88
C LYS A 61 -19.08 -7.47 -15.22
N PHE A 62 -19.01 -8.14 -16.35
CA PHE A 62 -17.77 -8.66 -16.90
C PHE A 62 -16.81 -7.51 -17.24
N GLN A 63 -15.53 -7.72 -16.95
CA GLN A 63 -14.42 -6.84 -17.33
C GLN A 63 -13.31 -7.72 -17.89
N SER A 64 -12.69 -7.31 -18.99
CA SER A 64 -11.76 -8.14 -19.77
C SER A 64 -10.28 -7.97 -19.42
N PHE A 65 -9.95 -7.09 -18.47
CA PHE A 65 -8.57 -6.79 -18.12
C PHE A 65 -7.99 -7.79 -17.11
N GLU A 66 -6.68 -7.96 -17.13
CA GLU A 66 -5.97 -8.82 -16.18
C GLU A 66 -5.89 -8.17 -14.80
N LEU A 67 -6.19 -8.96 -13.77
CA LEU A 67 -6.04 -8.57 -12.36
C LEU A 67 -5.02 -9.47 -11.67
N LEU A 68 -3.91 -8.87 -11.25
CA LEU A 68 -2.86 -9.53 -10.50
C LEU A 68 -2.71 -8.86 -9.13
N ALA A 69 -2.55 -9.65 -8.08
CA ALA A 69 -2.18 -9.14 -6.77
C ALA A 69 -1.20 -10.08 -6.08
N GLY A 70 -0.28 -9.50 -5.33
CA GLY A 70 0.72 -10.22 -4.57
C GLY A 70 1.30 -9.40 -3.43
N SER A 71 2.14 -10.06 -2.64
CA SER A 71 2.81 -9.47 -1.48
C SER A 71 4.06 -10.29 -1.16
N ILE A 72 4.93 -9.77 -0.29
CA ILE A 72 5.96 -10.57 0.36
C ILE A 72 5.30 -11.76 1.07
N ALA A 73 5.90 -12.95 0.94
CA ALA A 73 5.35 -14.22 1.37
C ALA A 73 4.93 -14.27 2.86
N SER A 74 5.59 -13.49 3.71
CA SER A 74 5.32 -13.43 5.15
C SER A 74 4.18 -12.48 5.55
N TYR A 75 3.56 -11.76 4.62
CA TYR A 75 2.49 -10.81 4.92
C TYR A 75 1.10 -11.41 4.64
N ASP A 76 0.13 -11.03 5.46
CA ASP A 76 -1.27 -11.50 5.35
C ASP A 76 -1.91 -11.17 3.99
N LYS A 77 -1.42 -10.13 3.30
CA LYS A 77 -1.91 -9.74 1.96
C LYS A 77 -1.62 -10.77 0.86
N THR A 78 -0.84 -11.81 1.14
CA THR A 78 -0.70 -12.98 0.25
C THR A 78 -1.99 -13.79 0.09
N GLN A 79 -2.93 -13.67 1.03
CA GLN A 79 -4.20 -14.42 1.02
C GLN A 79 -5.35 -13.67 0.31
N VAL A 80 -5.14 -12.40 -0.03
CA VAL A 80 -6.18 -11.56 -0.64
C VAL A 80 -6.22 -11.81 -2.14
N SER A 81 -7.40 -12.15 -2.68
CA SER A 81 -7.55 -12.35 -4.12
C SER A 81 -7.32 -11.04 -4.91
N PRO A 82 -6.85 -11.09 -6.17
CA PRO A 82 -6.63 -9.88 -6.96
C PRO A 82 -7.87 -8.99 -7.11
N ARG A 83 -9.04 -9.61 -7.30
CA ARG A 83 -10.31 -8.88 -7.37
C ARG A 83 -10.63 -8.17 -6.05
N GLU A 84 -10.44 -8.83 -4.92
CA GLU A 84 -10.71 -8.24 -3.62
C GLU A 84 -9.75 -7.08 -3.33
N ALA A 85 -8.44 -7.27 -3.56
CA ALA A 85 -7.45 -6.20 -3.40
C ALA A 85 -7.81 -4.97 -4.25
N PHE A 86 -8.14 -5.19 -5.53
CA PHE A 86 -8.54 -4.13 -6.45
C PHE A 86 -9.77 -3.37 -5.96
N LEU A 87 -10.80 -4.08 -5.48
CA LEU A 87 -12.04 -3.47 -5.00
C LEU A 87 -11.91 -2.74 -3.65
N GLN A 88 -10.89 -3.06 -2.85
CA GLN A 88 -10.65 -2.42 -1.55
C GLN A 88 -9.91 -1.09 -1.67
N VAL A 89 -9.16 -0.85 -2.75
CA VAL A 89 -8.40 0.40 -2.90
C VAL A 89 -9.34 1.59 -3.18
N PRO A 90 -9.35 2.64 -2.35
CA PRO A 90 -10.02 3.88 -2.66
C PRO A 90 -9.13 4.70 -3.59
N PHE A 91 -9.31 4.58 -4.91
CA PHE A 91 -8.40 5.21 -5.89
C PHE A 91 -8.33 6.74 -5.77
N LYS A 92 -9.37 7.40 -5.24
CA LYS A 92 -9.32 8.83 -4.87
C LYS A 92 -8.29 9.18 -3.79
N SER A 93 -7.85 8.21 -3.00
CA SER A 93 -6.88 8.37 -1.92
C SER A 93 -5.48 7.89 -2.30
N VAL A 94 -5.23 7.55 -3.57
CA VAL A 94 -3.85 7.33 -4.04
C VAL A 94 -3.07 8.63 -3.92
N TRP A 95 -1.89 8.57 -3.32
CA TRP A 95 -1.10 9.74 -2.98
C TRP A 95 -0.07 10.09 -4.05
N ASN A 96 0.33 9.11 -4.87
CA ASN A 96 1.21 9.31 -6.00
C ASN A 96 0.61 8.68 -7.26
N VAL A 97 0.78 9.37 -8.40
CA VAL A 97 0.55 8.83 -9.74
C VAL A 97 1.73 9.20 -10.62
N GLU A 98 2.34 8.20 -11.22
CA GLU A 98 3.52 8.33 -12.06
C GLU A 98 3.26 7.69 -13.42
N ARG A 99 3.78 8.31 -14.49
CA ARG A 99 3.97 7.65 -15.78
C ARG A 99 5.36 7.05 -15.80
N VAL A 100 5.44 5.73 -15.80
CA VAL A 100 6.72 5.02 -15.85
C VAL A 100 7.25 5.10 -17.27
N ARG A 101 8.50 5.55 -17.42
CA ARG A 101 9.16 5.55 -18.73
C ARG A 101 9.36 4.10 -19.17
N SER A 102 8.79 3.77 -20.31
CA SER A 102 8.91 2.47 -20.96
C SER A 102 9.48 2.69 -22.35
N ASP A 103 10.54 1.95 -22.70
CA ASP A 103 11.08 1.93 -24.06
C ASP A 103 10.08 1.30 -25.05
N ASN A 104 9.11 0.53 -24.52
CA ASN A 104 7.98 0.03 -25.28
C ASN A 104 6.83 1.05 -25.26
N LYS A 105 6.75 1.89 -26.30
CA LYS A 105 5.69 2.91 -26.45
C LYS A 105 4.26 2.36 -26.48
N LEU A 106 4.09 1.06 -26.75
CA LEU A 106 2.77 0.41 -26.83
C LEU A 106 2.20 0.04 -25.46
N ALA A 107 3.05 -0.11 -24.45
CA ALA A 107 2.65 -0.28 -23.06
C ALA A 107 3.07 0.98 -22.31
N GLN A 108 2.10 1.82 -21.94
CA GLN A 108 2.33 3.00 -21.10
C GLN A 108 1.91 2.66 -19.67
N PRO A 109 2.79 2.05 -18.86
CA PRO A 109 2.48 1.76 -17.47
C PRO A 109 2.38 3.05 -16.66
N TYR A 110 1.28 3.18 -15.94
CA TYR A 110 1.14 4.12 -14.84
C TYR A 110 1.41 3.39 -13.53
N ARG A 111 2.04 4.07 -12.58
CA ARG A 111 2.25 3.56 -11.23
C ARG A 111 1.53 4.44 -10.22
N LEU A 112 0.68 3.83 -9.42
CA LEU A 112 -0.08 4.50 -8.37
C LEU A 112 0.38 3.94 -7.02
N ALA A 113 0.41 4.79 -6.01
CA ALA A 113 0.71 4.37 -4.65
C ALA A 113 -0.44 4.72 -3.71
N TYR A 114 -0.87 3.73 -2.91
CA TYR A 114 -1.89 3.89 -1.89
C TYR A 114 -1.38 3.34 -0.54
N ALA A 115 -1.34 4.20 0.47
CA ALA A 115 -0.85 3.87 1.80
C ALA A 115 -2.03 3.87 2.79
N PRO A 116 -2.64 2.70 3.08
CA PRO A 116 -3.84 2.62 3.92
C PRO A 116 -3.57 3.09 5.36
N ASP A 117 -2.36 2.83 5.87
CA ASP A 117 -1.95 3.13 7.25
C ASP A 117 -1.02 4.36 7.35
N GLY A 118 -0.96 5.16 6.28
CA GLY A 118 -0.07 6.32 6.17
C GLY A 118 1.31 6.00 5.57
N LEU A 119 2.05 7.05 5.24
CA LEU A 119 3.40 6.93 4.66
C LEU A 119 4.40 6.34 5.67
N GLY A 120 5.41 5.64 5.17
CA GLY A 120 6.36 4.90 6.00
C GLY A 120 5.80 3.58 6.57
N LYS A 121 4.59 3.19 6.19
CA LYS A 121 4.01 1.87 6.44
C LYS A 121 3.93 1.06 5.15
N LEU A 122 3.47 -0.19 5.29
CA LEU A 122 3.14 -1.04 4.15
C LEU A 122 2.13 -0.33 3.25
N TYR A 123 2.30 -0.48 1.95
CA TYR A 123 1.48 0.22 0.98
C TYR A 123 1.23 -0.65 -0.25
N TRP A 124 0.18 -0.30 -0.99
CA TRP A 124 -0.12 -0.84 -2.30
C TRP A 124 0.61 -0.05 -3.37
N ASP A 125 1.46 -0.76 -4.09
CA ASP A 125 2.08 -0.32 -5.32
C ASP A 125 1.31 -0.92 -6.50
N ILE A 126 0.75 -0.07 -7.34
CA ILE A 126 -0.27 -0.46 -8.31
C ILE A 126 0.23 -0.04 -9.69
N GLU A 127 0.57 -1.01 -10.52
CA GLU A 127 0.84 -0.80 -11.94
C GLU A 127 -0.45 -0.93 -12.72
N VAL A 128 -0.73 0.06 -13.58
CA VAL A 128 -1.87 0.05 -14.50
C VAL A 128 -1.33 0.21 -15.91
N VAL A 129 -1.56 -0.81 -16.74
CA VAL A 129 -1.22 -0.80 -18.16
C VAL A 129 -2.48 -0.50 -18.95
N LEU A 130 -2.38 0.47 -19.85
CA LEU A 130 -3.45 0.78 -20.81
C LEU A 130 -3.07 0.24 -22.19
N ASP A 131 -4.06 -0.26 -22.92
CA ASP A 131 -3.92 -0.69 -24.30
C ASP A 131 -3.83 0.50 -25.28
N ILE A 132 -3.66 0.21 -26.57
CA ILE A 132 -3.61 1.23 -27.64
C ILE A 132 -4.91 2.05 -27.78
N ASN A 133 -6.03 1.55 -27.25
CA ASN A 133 -7.33 2.20 -27.27
C ASN A 133 -7.62 2.94 -25.96
N ASN A 134 -6.63 3.05 -25.07
CA ASN A 134 -6.75 3.70 -23.76
C ASN A 134 -7.75 2.99 -22.81
N ASN A 135 -7.96 1.68 -22.99
CA ASN A 135 -8.66 0.82 -22.05
C ASN A 135 -7.68 0.20 -21.06
N ILE A 136 -8.19 -0.23 -19.91
CA ILE A 136 -7.37 -1.00 -18.95
C ILE A 136 -7.07 -2.35 -19.59
N ASP A 137 -5.79 -2.67 -19.72
CA ASP A 137 -5.29 -3.97 -20.17
C ASP A 137 -4.96 -4.86 -18.98
N ARG A 138 -4.23 -4.29 -18.00
CA ARG A 138 -3.82 -4.98 -16.78
C ARG A 138 -3.73 -4.04 -15.60
N VAL A 139 -4.09 -4.55 -14.42
CA VAL A 139 -3.76 -3.96 -13.14
C VAL A 139 -3.01 -4.97 -12.27
N SER A 140 -1.78 -4.62 -11.90
CA SER A 140 -0.92 -5.42 -11.03
C SER A 140 -0.72 -4.72 -9.70
N MET A 141 -1.05 -5.39 -8.61
CA MET A 141 -1.03 -4.81 -7.26
C MET A 141 -0.01 -5.55 -6.39
N THR A 142 0.97 -4.86 -5.86
CA THR A 142 1.96 -5.45 -4.95
C THR A 142 1.92 -4.76 -3.60
N TYR A 143 1.67 -5.51 -2.54
CA TYR A 143 1.78 -5.02 -1.18
C TYR A 143 3.23 -5.12 -0.71
N ARG A 144 3.85 -3.98 -0.42
CA ARG A 144 5.30 -3.90 -0.17
C ARG A 144 5.65 -2.98 1.01
N PRO A 145 6.82 -3.20 1.64
CA PRO A 145 7.39 -2.23 2.56
C PRO A 145 7.66 -0.89 1.88
N PRO A 146 7.66 0.21 2.65
CA PRO A 146 8.12 1.51 2.14
C PRO A 146 9.56 1.37 1.65
N ALA A 147 9.97 2.22 0.70
CA ALA A 147 11.37 2.26 0.29
C ALA A 147 12.25 2.50 1.54
N PRO A 148 13.31 1.70 1.76
CA PRO A 148 14.33 2.08 2.71
C PRO A 148 14.96 3.36 2.15
N PHE A 149 14.86 4.42 2.95
CA PHE A 149 15.48 5.74 2.81
C PHE A 149 16.60 5.87 1.76
#